data_AF-A0A498EHV9-F1
#
_entry.id   AF-A0A498EHV9-F1
#
_cell.length_a   1.000
_cell.length_b   1.000
_cell.length_c   1.000
_cell.angle_alpha   90.00
_cell.angle_beta   90.00
_cell.angle_gamma   90.00
#
_symmetry.space_group_name_H-M   'P 1'
#
loop_
_entity.id
_entity.type
_entity.pdbx_description
1 polymer ?
#
loop_
_entity_poly.entity_id
_entity_poly.type
_entity_poly.pdbx_seq_one_letter_code
_entity_poly.pdbx_strand_id
1 'polypeptide(L)'
;MRLPRADFTGLDLSGATFDGALLAGADFSETNLDSATFEDDASLRNAVFTEATCVQTQFQSADLRQALFQDAEIVDTNLWGIKGTEIDFSDSSLEEVRLHQSNLDEAIFTNATLDQVSFNASKLTEATFSKATLLDCDFNEAELSDIRFPNIEIDAKTSFGPQLLLEYEGDRCAEPTHLLSKYEIPRVSDRKFGTRTSPIEPDPPDSVFPRIRWRTHFKFKLCSTPYRIYSRLRAQINLWRAKKQAESGTDVKVPKQLKKLRQAEQTYSVLKTTYRSNSLRQAAREYNVREKEAERKHRFPGLAWVRNSTLKWLMWYGESPKHVLKVGFVAWILSAMILFGLGFQTPSEHIKFSVCGTFRPGVALPVLELSLRRLLTFSSGSVTLTGASESAGVLITGFGKLLEALLIFTLGRRAVA
;
A
#
# COMPACT_ATOMS: atom_id res chain seq x y z
N MET A 1 33.38 -28.62 -14.70
CA MET A 1 33.49 -29.11 -16.09
C MET A 1 33.30 -27.95 -17.06
N ARG A 2 33.98 -27.87 -18.21
CA ARG A 2 33.81 -26.75 -19.17
C ARG A 2 33.57 -27.28 -20.59
N LEU A 3 32.34 -27.15 -21.05
CA LEU A 3 31.85 -27.67 -22.33
C LEU A 3 30.90 -26.66 -23.00
N PRO A 4 31.39 -25.46 -23.36
CA PRO A 4 30.55 -24.48 -24.05
C PRO A 4 30.17 -25.01 -25.43
N ARG A 5 28.89 -24.86 -25.82
CA ARG A 5 28.36 -25.34 -27.11
C ARG A 5 28.58 -26.83 -27.37
N ALA A 6 28.63 -27.63 -26.31
CA ALA A 6 28.59 -29.07 -26.47
C ALA A 6 27.21 -29.49 -26.97
N ASP A 7 27.20 -30.51 -27.82
CA ASP A 7 26.01 -31.11 -28.38
C ASP A 7 25.71 -32.38 -27.59
N PHE A 8 24.59 -32.38 -26.88
CA PHE A 8 24.06 -33.52 -26.15
C PHE A 8 22.75 -34.02 -26.75
N THR A 9 22.38 -33.58 -27.95
CA THR A 9 21.05 -33.81 -28.53
C THR A 9 20.65 -35.30 -28.53
N GLY A 10 19.42 -35.59 -28.10
CA GLY A 10 18.86 -36.94 -28.07
C GLY A 10 19.51 -37.92 -27.08
N LEU A 11 20.44 -37.47 -26.23
CA LEU A 11 21.10 -38.34 -25.25
C LEU A 11 20.24 -38.59 -24.01
N ASP A 12 20.41 -39.79 -23.44
CA ASP A 12 19.98 -40.09 -22.07
C ASP A 12 21.08 -39.67 -21.10
N LEU A 13 20.80 -38.59 -20.37
CA LEU A 13 21.65 -38.01 -19.32
C LEU A 13 20.93 -38.07 -17.96
N SER A 14 20.01 -39.03 -17.79
CA SER A 14 19.31 -39.22 -16.53
C SER A 14 20.29 -39.45 -15.38
N GLY A 15 20.08 -38.72 -14.28
CA GLY A 15 20.95 -38.74 -13.10
C GLY A 15 22.35 -38.16 -13.31
N ALA A 16 22.64 -37.54 -14.46
CA ALA A 16 23.95 -36.94 -14.71
C ALA A 16 24.19 -35.71 -13.82
N THR A 17 25.46 -35.54 -13.40
CA THR A 17 25.88 -34.44 -12.53
C THR A 17 26.68 -33.41 -13.33
N PHE A 18 26.13 -32.20 -13.45
CA PHE A 18 26.72 -31.05 -14.12
C PHE A 18 26.97 -29.88 -13.15
N ASP A 19 27.08 -30.15 -11.86
CA ASP A 19 27.28 -29.13 -10.82
C ASP A 19 28.53 -28.27 -11.12
N GLY A 20 28.35 -26.95 -11.07
CA GLY A 20 29.37 -25.96 -11.40
C GLY A 20 29.90 -26.04 -12.84
N ALA A 21 29.21 -26.73 -13.75
CA ALA A 21 29.64 -26.85 -15.14
C ALA A 21 29.43 -25.54 -15.91
N LEU A 22 30.34 -25.27 -16.86
CA LEU A 22 30.25 -24.16 -17.80
C LEU A 22 29.76 -24.69 -19.15
N LEU A 23 28.46 -24.61 -19.36
CA LEU A 23 27.69 -25.21 -20.46
C LEU A 23 26.99 -24.13 -21.31
N ALA A 24 27.54 -22.92 -21.34
CA ALA A 24 26.95 -21.82 -22.10
C ALA A 24 26.82 -22.19 -23.59
N GLY A 25 25.61 -22.08 -24.12
CA GLY A 25 25.25 -22.44 -25.49
C GLY A 25 25.21 -23.94 -25.79
N ALA A 26 25.27 -24.81 -24.78
CA ALA A 26 25.14 -26.25 -24.98
C ALA A 26 23.73 -26.63 -25.45
N ASP A 27 23.65 -27.67 -26.26
CA ASP A 27 22.41 -28.17 -26.84
C ASP A 27 21.99 -29.46 -26.14
N PHE A 28 20.89 -29.39 -25.42
CA PHE A 28 20.20 -30.47 -24.72
C PHE A 28 18.84 -30.77 -25.38
N SER A 29 18.65 -30.45 -26.66
CA SER A 29 17.39 -30.73 -27.34
C SER A 29 17.10 -32.23 -27.39
N GLU A 30 15.84 -32.61 -27.17
CA GLU A 30 15.38 -34.01 -27.15
C GLU A 30 16.11 -34.90 -26.12
N THR A 31 16.77 -34.31 -25.10
CA THR A 31 17.51 -35.08 -24.09
C THR A 31 16.63 -35.51 -22.92
N ASN A 32 16.95 -36.67 -22.34
CA ASN A 32 16.45 -37.03 -21.03
C ASN A 32 17.41 -36.50 -19.95
N LEU A 33 16.94 -35.55 -19.14
CA LEU A 33 17.65 -34.96 -18.00
C LEU A 33 16.98 -35.31 -16.67
N ASP A 34 16.23 -36.40 -16.63
CA ASP A 34 15.49 -36.82 -15.45
C ASP A 34 16.46 -37.06 -14.29
N SER A 35 16.19 -36.46 -13.14
CA SER A 35 17.05 -36.49 -11.95
C SER A 35 18.47 -35.95 -12.14
N ALA A 36 18.77 -35.27 -13.25
CA ALA A 36 20.07 -34.63 -13.44
C ALA A 36 20.24 -33.41 -12.51
N THR A 37 21.50 -33.04 -12.22
CA THR A 37 21.82 -31.91 -11.34
C THR A 37 22.69 -30.87 -12.04
N PHE A 38 22.34 -29.61 -11.86
CA PHE A 38 23.04 -28.42 -12.35
C PHE A 38 23.22 -27.42 -11.20
N GLU A 39 23.72 -27.89 -10.06
CA GLU A 39 23.89 -27.08 -8.86
C GLU A 39 25.20 -26.25 -8.92
N ASP A 40 25.60 -25.62 -7.81
CA ASP A 40 26.86 -24.88 -7.65
C ASP A 40 27.10 -23.79 -8.72
N ASP A 41 26.08 -22.96 -8.98
CA ASP A 41 26.13 -21.85 -9.96
C ASP A 41 26.49 -22.32 -11.40
N ALA A 42 26.03 -23.51 -11.82
CA ALA A 42 26.19 -23.98 -13.19
C ALA A 42 25.75 -22.93 -14.22
N SER A 43 26.55 -22.74 -15.28
CA SER A 43 26.30 -21.73 -16.30
C SER A 43 25.72 -22.35 -17.56
N LEU A 44 24.42 -22.11 -17.78
CA LEU A 44 23.61 -22.62 -18.87
C LEU A 44 23.07 -21.48 -19.75
N ARG A 45 23.80 -20.36 -19.84
CA ARG A 45 23.38 -19.21 -20.64
C ARG A 45 23.23 -19.61 -22.10
N ASN A 46 22.12 -19.25 -22.73
CA ASN A 46 21.80 -19.64 -24.11
C ASN A 46 21.79 -21.16 -24.35
N ALA A 47 21.68 -21.99 -23.31
CA ALA A 47 21.52 -23.43 -23.50
C ALA A 47 20.14 -23.73 -24.08
N VAL A 48 20.05 -24.76 -24.92
CA VAL A 48 18.82 -25.18 -25.59
C VAL A 48 18.36 -26.49 -24.96
N PHE A 49 17.11 -26.55 -24.54
CA PHE A 49 16.43 -27.70 -23.92
C PHE A 49 15.12 -28.00 -24.66
N THR A 50 15.08 -27.69 -25.96
CA THR A 50 13.87 -27.87 -26.77
C THR A 50 13.46 -29.35 -26.79
N GLU A 51 12.20 -29.65 -26.49
CA GLU A 51 11.69 -31.03 -26.39
C GLU A 51 12.43 -31.93 -25.36
N ALA A 52 13.16 -31.35 -24.40
CA ALA A 52 13.85 -32.12 -23.36
C ALA A 52 12.89 -32.56 -22.24
N THR A 53 13.18 -33.69 -21.59
CA THR A 53 12.50 -34.10 -20.35
C THR A 53 13.34 -33.70 -19.13
N CYS A 54 12.73 -32.97 -18.21
CA CYS A 54 13.32 -32.50 -16.97
C CYS A 54 12.43 -32.94 -15.80
N VAL A 55 12.41 -34.24 -15.51
CA VAL A 55 11.67 -34.79 -14.37
C VAL A 55 12.58 -34.85 -13.14
N GLN A 56 12.22 -34.18 -12.05
CA GLN A 56 13.00 -34.11 -10.80
C GLN A 56 14.42 -33.53 -10.96
N THR A 57 14.64 -32.74 -12.01
CA THR A 57 15.93 -32.10 -12.30
C THR A 57 16.19 -30.94 -11.33
N GLN A 58 17.45 -30.75 -10.98
CA GLN A 58 17.89 -29.74 -10.01
C GLN A 58 18.67 -28.62 -10.73
N PHE A 59 18.10 -27.42 -10.81
CA PHE A 59 18.71 -26.22 -11.43
C PHE A 59 18.92 -25.07 -10.43
N GLN A 60 18.91 -25.35 -9.12
CA GLN A 60 18.93 -24.34 -8.07
C GLN A 60 20.09 -23.35 -8.26
N SER A 61 19.77 -22.06 -8.23
CA SER A 61 20.73 -20.95 -8.40
C SER A 61 21.51 -20.93 -9.73
N ALA A 62 21.19 -21.81 -10.68
CA ALA A 62 21.84 -21.86 -11.98
C ALA A 62 21.62 -20.58 -12.80
N ASP A 63 22.54 -20.33 -13.73
CA ASP A 63 22.49 -19.20 -14.66
C ASP A 63 21.91 -19.64 -16.00
N LEU A 64 20.59 -19.52 -16.13
CA LEU A 64 19.75 -19.91 -17.27
C LEU A 64 19.32 -18.72 -18.14
N ARG A 65 20.07 -17.63 -18.13
CA ARG A 65 19.73 -16.45 -18.94
C ARG A 65 19.68 -16.81 -20.41
N GLN A 66 18.59 -16.42 -21.07
CA GLN A 66 18.34 -16.70 -22.49
C GLN A 66 18.32 -18.22 -22.82
N ALA A 67 18.11 -19.08 -21.83
CA ALA A 67 17.93 -20.51 -22.09
C ALA A 67 16.56 -20.77 -22.74
N LEU A 68 16.49 -21.78 -23.60
CA LEU A 68 15.28 -22.14 -24.35
C LEU A 68 14.77 -23.50 -23.84
N PHE A 69 13.56 -23.54 -23.32
CA PHE A 69 12.83 -24.74 -22.86
C PHE A 69 11.56 -24.93 -23.70
N GLN A 70 11.63 -24.61 -24.99
CA GLN A 70 10.47 -24.71 -25.89
C GLN A 70 10.01 -26.16 -26.00
N ASP A 71 8.70 -26.41 -25.91
CA ASP A 71 8.13 -27.77 -25.98
C ASP A 71 8.68 -28.77 -24.93
N ALA A 72 9.37 -28.29 -23.88
CA ALA A 72 9.96 -29.15 -22.86
C ALA A 72 8.91 -29.67 -21.86
N GLU A 73 9.17 -30.86 -21.30
CA GLU A 73 8.41 -31.44 -20.20
C GLU A 73 9.18 -31.26 -18.88
N ILE A 74 8.64 -30.47 -17.97
CA ILE A 74 9.32 -30.06 -16.73
C ILE A 74 8.44 -30.42 -15.54
N VAL A 75 8.79 -31.48 -14.81
CA VAL A 75 7.94 -32.06 -13.75
C VAL A 75 8.72 -32.19 -12.43
N ASP A 76 8.17 -31.71 -11.32
CA ASP A 76 8.81 -31.69 -9.97
C ASP A 76 10.25 -31.15 -10.00
N THR A 77 10.52 -30.22 -10.91
CA THR A 77 11.86 -29.66 -11.12
C THR A 77 12.08 -28.43 -10.24
N ASN A 78 13.31 -28.31 -9.74
CA ASN A 78 13.70 -27.24 -8.85
C ASN A 78 14.48 -26.15 -9.58
N LEU A 79 13.82 -25.03 -9.86
CA LEU A 79 14.39 -23.83 -10.49
C LEU A 79 14.45 -22.66 -9.48
N TRP A 80 14.68 -22.97 -8.19
CA TRP A 80 14.75 -21.95 -7.15
C TRP A 80 15.95 -21.02 -7.33
N GLY A 81 15.73 -19.72 -7.21
CA GLY A 81 16.80 -18.72 -7.16
C GLY A 81 17.59 -18.55 -8.47
N ILE A 82 17.07 -19.06 -9.59
CA ILE A 82 17.77 -19.01 -10.87
C ILE A 82 17.91 -17.59 -11.40
N LYS A 83 18.92 -17.39 -12.25
CA LYS A 83 19.05 -16.21 -13.11
C LYS A 83 18.48 -16.60 -14.48
N GLY A 84 17.20 -16.36 -14.71
CA GLY A 84 16.47 -16.72 -15.93
C GLY A 84 15.92 -15.49 -16.67
N THR A 85 16.69 -14.40 -16.78
CA THR A 85 16.26 -13.25 -17.60
C THR A 85 16.16 -13.69 -19.07
N GLU A 86 15.07 -13.33 -19.74
CA GLU A 86 14.76 -13.73 -21.12
C GLU A 86 14.72 -15.26 -21.33
N ILE A 87 14.42 -16.04 -20.28
CA ILE A 87 14.21 -17.49 -20.42
C ILE A 87 12.91 -17.75 -21.20
N ASP A 88 12.94 -18.74 -22.09
CA ASP A 88 11.80 -19.08 -22.94
C ASP A 88 11.23 -20.46 -22.58
N PHE A 89 10.03 -20.50 -22.03
CA PHE A 89 9.22 -21.69 -21.73
C PHE A 89 8.03 -21.82 -22.69
N SER A 90 8.10 -21.26 -23.91
CA SER A 90 6.97 -21.32 -24.84
C SER A 90 6.60 -22.76 -25.19
N ASP A 91 5.30 -23.03 -25.28
CA ASP A 91 4.72 -24.33 -25.64
C ASP A 91 5.10 -25.49 -24.68
N SER A 92 5.76 -25.20 -23.56
CA SER A 92 6.20 -26.20 -22.57
C SER A 92 5.12 -26.58 -21.55
N SER A 93 5.33 -27.72 -20.89
CA SER A 93 4.51 -28.19 -19.76
C SER A 93 5.33 -28.15 -18.48
N LEU A 94 4.87 -27.37 -17.49
CA LEU A 94 5.48 -27.28 -16.18
C LEU A 94 4.49 -27.78 -15.12
N GLU A 95 4.85 -28.85 -14.42
CA GLU A 95 4.05 -29.44 -13.34
C GLU A 95 4.86 -29.49 -12.04
N GLU A 96 4.31 -28.95 -10.95
CA GLU A 96 4.94 -28.93 -9.62
C GLU A 96 6.33 -28.26 -9.58
N VAL A 97 6.54 -27.27 -10.45
CA VAL A 97 7.84 -26.59 -10.61
C VAL A 97 8.04 -25.48 -9.58
N ARG A 98 9.25 -25.43 -9.00
CA ARG A 98 9.63 -24.43 -7.99
C ARG A 98 10.46 -23.30 -8.62
N LEU A 99 9.86 -22.12 -8.83
CA LEU A 99 10.49 -20.91 -9.39
C LEU A 99 10.57 -19.73 -8.39
N HIS A 100 10.42 -20.02 -7.09
CA HIS A 100 10.45 -19.00 -6.06
C HIS A 100 11.80 -18.25 -6.03
N GLN A 101 11.80 -16.98 -5.62
CA GLN A 101 13.00 -16.12 -5.51
C GLN A 101 13.88 -16.01 -6.78
N SER A 102 13.36 -16.44 -7.94
CA SER A 102 14.09 -16.42 -9.20
C SER A 102 13.98 -15.07 -9.89
N ASN A 103 14.97 -14.74 -10.72
CA ASN A 103 14.88 -13.61 -11.64
C ASN A 103 14.40 -14.09 -13.01
N LEU A 104 13.15 -13.79 -13.33
CA LEU A 104 12.46 -14.15 -14.58
C LEU A 104 11.98 -12.89 -15.32
N ASP A 105 12.73 -11.79 -15.19
CA ASP A 105 12.46 -10.58 -15.97
C ASP A 105 12.50 -10.93 -17.47
N GLU A 106 11.51 -10.47 -18.22
CA GLU A 106 11.32 -10.74 -19.66
C GLU A 106 11.15 -12.22 -20.02
N ALA A 107 10.82 -13.09 -19.04
CA ALA A 107 10.53 -14.50 -19.31
C ALA A 107 9.29 -14.69 -20.19
N ILE A 108 9.33 -15.73 -21.03
CA ILE A 108 8.29 -16.04 -22.02
C ILE A 108 7.64 -17.38 -21.66
N PHE A 109 6.32 -17.36 -21.46
CA PHE A 109 5.48 -18.53 -21.17
C PHE A 109 4.34 -18.61 -22.20
N THR A 110 4.63 -18.36 -23.49
CA THR A 110 3.58 -18.33 -24.52
C THR A 110 3.04 -19.73 -24.76
N ASN A 111 1.72 -19.93 -24.74
CA ASN A 111 1.06 -21.24 -24.85
C ASN A 111 1.50 -22.29 -23.80
N ALA A 112 2.24 -21.90 -22.75
CA ALA A 112 2.72 -22.84 -21.75
C ALA A 112 1.60 -23.31 -20.83
N THR A 113 1.67 -24.58 -20.38
CA THR A 113 0.79 -25.11 -19.33
C THR A 113 1.56 -25.12 -18.02
N LEU A 114 1.03 -24.42 -17.01
CA LEU A 114 1.62 -24.26 -15.69
C LEU A 114 0.66 -24.83 -14.65
N ASP A 115 0.99 -25.98 -14.08
CA ASP A 115 0.22 -26.64 -13.00
C ASP A 115 1.04 -26.70 -11.71
N GLN A 116 0.49 -26.19 -10.62
CA GLN A 116 1.13 -26.15 -9.30
C GLN A 116 2.52 -25.47 -9.30
N VAL A 117 2.72 -24.45 -10.14
CA VAL A 117 4.00 -23.73 -10.25
C VAL A 117 4.09 -22.61 -9.21
N SER A 118 5.21 -22.54 -8.49
CA SER A 118 5.46 -21.52 -7.49
C SER A 118 6.39 -20.42 -8.00
N PHE A 119 5.86 -19.20 -8.14
CA PHE A 119 6.59 -17.96 -8.49
C PHE A 119 6.83 -17.06 -7.27
N ASN A 120 6.74 -17.58 -6.05
CA ASN A 120 6.76 -16.79 -4.83
C ASN A 120 8.03 -15.91 -4.73
N ALA A 121 7.86 -14.60 -4.46
CA ALA A 121 8.94 -13.62 -4.34
C ALA A 121 9.90 -13.58 -5.55
N SER A 122 9.46 -14.04 -6.72
CA SER A 122 10.22 -13.94 -7.97
C SER A 122 10.06 -12.58 -8.63
N LYS A 123 10.95 -12.27 -9.56
CA LYS A 123 10.81 -11.10 -10.44
C LYS A 123 10.29 -11.53 -11.79
N LEU A 124 9.20 -10.92 -12.24
CA LEU A 124 8.51 -11.20 -13.50
C LEU A 124 8.26 -9.89 -14.25
N THR A 125 9.20 -8.95 -14.18
CA THR A 125 9.06 -7.65 -14.85
C THR A 125 9.01 -7.88 -16.35
N GLU A 126 7.99 -7.36 -17.04
CA GLU A 126 7.81 -7.51 -18.50
C GLU A 126 7.65 -8.97 -18.98
N ALA A 127 7.46 -9.93 -18.07
CA ALA A 127 7.21 -11.33 -18.40
C ALA A 127 5.87 -11.50 -19.14
N THR A 128 5.78 -12.53 -19.99
CA THR A 128 4.65 -12.74 -20.91
C THR A 128 4.07 -14.13 -20.80
N PHE A 129 2.77 -14.21 -20.52
CA PHE A 129 2.02 -15.47 -20.38
C PHE A 129 0.88 -15.50 -21.43
N SER A 130 1.23 -15.23 -22.68
CA SER A 130 0.23 -15.14 -23.76
C SER A 130 -0.36 -16.52 -24.04
N LYS A 131 -1.69 -16.65 -23.94
CA LYS A 131 -2.40 -17.94 -24.13
C LYS A 131 -1.91 -19.08 -23.21
N ALA A 132 -1.28 -18.74 -22.09
CA ALA A 132 -0.87 -19.74 -21.11
C ALA A 132 -2.08 -20.26 -20.31
N THR A 133 -1.89 -21.40 -19.66
CA THR A 133 -2.85 -21.95 -18.69
C THR A 133 -2.19 -21.97 -17.32
N LEU A 134 -2.80 -21.31 -16.33
CA LEU A 134 -2.35 -21.30 -14.93
C LEU A 134 -3.34 -22.09 -14.05
N LEU A 135 -2.87 -23.20 -13.50
CA LEU A 135 -3.61 -24.05 -12.57
C LEU A 135 -2.86 -24.08 -11.24
N ASP A 136 -3.53 -23.71 -10.15
CA ASP A 136 -2.98 -23.77 -8.78
C ASP A 136 -1.60 -23.08 -8.62
N CYS A 137 -1.37 -21.98 -9.36
CA CYS A 137 -0.09 -21.28 -9.36
C CYS A 137 0.02 -20.24 -8.23
N ASP A 138 1.22 -20.09 -7.65
CA ASP A 138 1.47 -19.13 -6.57
C ASP A 138 2.35 -17.96 -7.02
N PHE A 139 1.78 -16.77 -7.14
CA PHE A 139 2.47 -15.49 -7.43
C PHE A 139 2.57 -14.58 -6.19
N ASN A 140 2.45 -15.12 -4.98
CA ASN A 140 2.59 -14.33 -3.76
C ASN A 140 3.93 -13.59 -3.71
N GLU A 141 3.88 -12.29 -3.41
CA GLU A 141 5.06 -11.41 -3.31
C GLU A 141 5.88 -11.25 -4.61
N ALA A 142 5.42 -11.79 -5.74
CA ALA A 142 6.09 -11.64 -7.02
C ALA A 142 6.05 -10.18 -7.53
N GLU A 143 7.11 -9.76 -8.20
CA GLU A 143 7.17 -8.46 -8.87
C GLU A 143 6.57 -8.58 -10.27
N LEU A 144 5.32 -8.10 -10.43
CA LEU A 144 4.53 -8.21 -11.66
C LEU A 144 4.47 -6.88 -12.44
N SER A 145 5.56 -6.10 -12.38
CA SER A 145 5.66 -4.82 -13.10
C SER A 145 5.55 -5.05 -14.60
N ASP A 146 4.62 -4.36 -15.26
CA ASP A 146 4.49 -4.41 -16.73
C ASP A 146 4.27 -5.83 -17.32
N ILE A 147 3.73 -6.76 -16.51
CA ILE A 147 3.42 -8.13 -16.92
C ILE A 147 2.31 -8.19 -17.98
N ARG A 148 2.39 -9.19 -18.88
CA ARG A 148 1.43 -9.38 -19.98
C ARG A 148 0.66 -10.71 -19.84
N PHE A 149 -0.67 -10.60 -19.69
CA PHE A 149 -1.62 -11.72 -19.60
C PHE A 149 -2.66 -11.77 -20.75
N PRO A 150 -2.27 -11.69 -22.04
CA PRO A 150 -3.25 -11.75 -23.12
C PRO A 150 -3.80 -13.18 -23.27
N ASN A 151 -5.13 -13.32 -23.25
CA ASN A 151 -5.84 -14.58 -23.47
C ASN A 151 -5.41 -15.74 -22.56
N ILE A 152 -5.02 -15.44 -21.31
CA ILE A 152 -4.63 -16.47 -20.33
C ILE A 152 -5.85 -17.15 -19.71
N GLU A 153 -5.73 -18.45 -19.46
CA GLU A 153 -6.67 -19.24 -18.69
C GLU A 153 -6.17 -19.37 -17.24
N ILE A 154 -7.03 -19.05 -16.27
CA ILE A 154 -6.68 -19.15 -14.84
C ILE A 154 -7.76 -19.85 -14.04
N ASP A 155 -7.35 -20.63 -13.05
CA ASP A 155 -8.26 -21.26 -12.11
C ASP A 155 -8.51 -20.41 -10.84
N ALA A 156 -9.42 -20.88 -9.98
CA ALA A 156 -9.77 -20.17 -8.75
C ALA A 156 -8.70 -20.28 -7.65
N LYS A 157 -7.79 -21.26 -7.74
CA LYS A 157 -6.75 -21.50 -6.74
C LYS A 157 -5.51 -20.63 -6.98
N THR A 158 -5.25 -20.26 -8.24
CA THR A 158 -4.15 -19.36 -8.60
C THR A 158 -4.21 -18.06 -7.80
N SER A 159 -3.15 -17.79 -7.03
CA SER A 159 -3.04 -16.67 -6.11
C SER A 159 -2.02 -15.64 -6.60
N PHE A 160 -2.38 -14.35 -6.59
CA PHE A 160 -1.42 -13.24 -6.75
C PHE A 160 -1.16 -12.46 -5.45
N GLY A 161 -1.63 -13.02 -4.33
CA GLY A 161 -1.42 -12.49 -2.99
C GLY A 161 -2.27 -11.27 -2.61
N PRO A 162 -2.49 -11.04 -1.30
CA PRO A 162 -3.31 -9.94 -0.81
C PRO A 162 -2.59 -8.58 -0.85
N GLN A 163 -1.26 -8.58 -0.91
CA GLN A 163 -0.37 -7.42 -0.93
C GLN A 163 0.57 -7.53 -2.13
N LEU A 164 0.24 -6.86 -3.23
CA LEU A 164 1.22 -6.70 -4.31
C LEU A 164 2.37 -5.82 -3.78
N LEU A 165 3.60 -6.29 -3.95
CA LEU A 165 4.83 -5.64 -3.46
C LEU A 165 4.89 -4.15 -3.88
N LEU A 166 4.40 -3.84 -5.08
CA LEU A 166 4.38 -2.49 -5.65
C LEU A 166 3.59 -1.49 -4.81
N GLU A 167 2.47 -1.90 -4.21
CA GLU A 167 1.70 -1.04 -3.30
C GLU A 167 2.49 -0.72 -2.04
N TYR A 168 3.09 -1.76 -1.43
CA TYR A 168 3.91 -1.62 -0.22
C TYR A 168 5.10 -0.70 -0.45
N GLU A 169 5.80 -0.84 -1.58
CA GLU A 169 6.92 0.00 -1.91
C GLU A 169 6.52 1.44 -2.28
N GLY A 170 5.38 1.62 -2.92
CA GLY A 170 4.77 2.92 -3.17
C GLY A 170 4.46 3.67 -1.87
N ASP A 171 3.87 2.98 -0.90
CA ASP A 171 3.57 3.52 0.43
C ASP A 171 4.86 3.82 1.22
N ARG A 172 5.89 2.95 1.16
CA ARG A 172 7.21 3.21 1.77
C ARG A 172 7.87 4.48 1.23
N CYS A 173 7.74 4.75 -0.07
CA CYS A 173 8.26 5.96 -0.69
C CYS A 173 7.46 7.22 -0.27
N ALA A 174 6.20 7.06 0.14
CA ALA A 174 5.31 8.14 0.60
C ALA A 174 5.63 8.63 2.01
N GLU A 175 6.19 7.77 2.85
CA GLU A 175 6.49 8.08 4.24
C GLU A 175 7.87 8.73 4.37
N PRO A 176 7.99 9.94 4.94
CA PRO A 176 9.29 10.55 5.12
C PRO A 176 10.10 9.72 6.13
N THR A 177 11.19 9.12 5.66
CA THR A 177 12.10 8.23 6.39
C THR A 177 12.55 8.78 7.75
N HIS A 178 12.68 10.10 7.90
CA HIS A 178 13.04 10.75 9.16
C HIS A 178 11.95 10.64 10.26
N LEU A 179 10.68 10.44 9.91
CA LEU A 179 9.60 10.28 10.89
C LEU A 179 9.56 8.86 11.47
N LEU A 180 9.94 7.86 10.68
CA LEU A 180 9.95 6.47 11.12
C LEU A 180 11.05 6.22 12.15
N SER A 181 12.25 6.79 11.93
CA SER A 181 13.36 6.71 12.89
C SER A 181 13.16 7.59 14.13
N LYS A 182 12.58 8.78 13.99
CA LYS A 182 12.37 9.72 15.11
C LYS A 182 11.29 9.27 16.11
N TYR A 183 10.31 8.48 15.67
CA TYR A 183 9.17 8.07 16.48
C TYR A 183 9.11 6.56 16.76
N GLU A 184 10.17 5.81 16.44
CA GLU A 184 10.28 4.36 16.68
C GLU A 184 9.02 3.59 16.26
N ILE A 185 8.41 4.01 15.14
CA ILE A 185 7.20 3.36 14.63
C ILE A 185 7.65 1.98 14.12
N PRO A 186 7.12 0.87 14.66
CA PRO A 186 7.55 -0.47 14.26
C PRO A 186 7.31 -0.63 12.76
N ARG A 187 8.35 -1.07 12.05
CA ARG A 187 8.30 -1.30 10.61
C ARG A 187 7.37 -2.50 10.38
N VAL A 188 6.70 -2.53 9.23
CA VAL A 188 5.92 -3.73 8.85
C VAL A 188 6.84 -4.95 8.70
N SER A 189 8.11 -4.75 8.35
CA SER A 189 9.17 -5.77 8.38
C SER A 189 9.57 -6.24 9.78
N ASP A 190 9.26 -5.46 10.83
CA ASP A 190 9.57 -5.83 12.22
C ASP A 190 8.52 -6.81 12.78
N ARG A 191 7.37 -6.96 12.09
CA ARG A 191 6.52 -8.13 12.25
C ARG A 191 7.21 -9.27 11.50
N LYS A 192 7.87 -10.16 12.24
CA LYS A 192 8.35 -11.44 11.74
C LYS A 192 7.17 -12.23 11.15
N PHE A 193 6.89 -12.07 9.87
CA PHE A 193 5.98 -12.93 9.11
C PHE A 193 6.80 -14.10 8.57
N GLY A 194 6.45 -15.32 8.97
CA GLY A 194 7.15 -16.56 8.58
C GLY A 194 7.60 -17.47 9.72
N THR A 195 7.60 -17.03 10.98
CA THR A 195 7.71 -17.96 12.12
C THR A 195 6.32 -18.34 12.61
N ARG A 196 6.03 -19.65 12.74
CA ARG A 196 4.79 -20.20 13.34
C ARG A 196 4.35 -19.32 14.51
N THR A 197 3.23 -18.62 14.36
CA THR A 197 2.57 -17.99 15.50
C THR A 197 2.15 -19.11 16.43
N SER A 198 2.58 -19.07 17.69
CA SER A 198 2.04 -19.96 18.72
C SER A 198 0.51 -19.88 18.71
N PRO A 199 -0.22 -20.99 18.94
CA PRO A 199 -1.67 -20.95 19.02
C PRO A 199 -2.09 -19.90 20.06
N ILE A 200 -3.13 -19.14 19.76
CA ILE A 200 -3.77 -18.27 20.77
C ILE A 200 -4.32 -19.21 21.85
N GLU A 201 -3.76 -19.15 23.06
CA GLU A 201 -4.31 -19.86 24.21
C GLU A 201 -5.78 -19.44 24.40
N PRO A 202 -6.72 -20.40 24.54
CA PRO A 202 -8.15 -20.09 24.49
C PRO A 202 -8.68 -19.35 25.72
N ASP A 203 -7.89 -19.20 26.78
CA ASP A 203 -8.29 -18.44 27.98
C ASP A 203 -7.19 -17.48 28.43
N PRO A 204 -7.52 -16.23 28.83
CA PRO A 204 -6.52 -15.31 29.38
C PRO A 204 -6.08 -15.79 30.77
N PRO A 205 -4.78 -15.72 31.11
CA PRO A 205 -4.34 -16.04 32.47
C PRO A 205 -4.88 -15.01 33.47
N ASP A 206 -5.29 -15.49 34.64
CA ASP A 206 -5.73 -14.67 35.76
C ASP A 206 -4.69 -13.59 36.12
N SER A 207 -5.17 -12.39 36.41
CA SER A 207 -4.34 -11.20 36.67
C SER A 207 -3.38 -11.41 37.85
N VAL A 208 -2.06 -11.31 37.60
CA VAL A 208 -1.00 -11.48 38.60
C VAL A 208 -0.59 -10.17 39.32
N PHE A 209 -1.34 -9.06 39.20
CA PHE A 209 -0.98 -7.78 39.85
C PHE A 209 -2.10 -7.14 40.69
N PRO A 210 -1.77 -6.55 41.87
CA PRO A 210 -2.76 -6.05 42.83
C PRO A 210 -3.36 -4.68 42.43
N ARG A 211 -4.44 -4.33 43.15
CA ARG A 211 -5.34 -3.19 42.93
C ARG A 211 -4.69 -1.84 42.56
N ILE A 212 -5.39 -1.18 41.64
CA ILE A 212 -5.17 0.12 41.01
C ILE A 212 -4.91 1.26 42.03
N ARG A 213 -3.77 1.95 41.89
CA ARG A 213 -3.55 3.31 42.40
C ARG A 213 -3.62 4.31 41.24
N TRP A 214 -4.55 5.27 41.36
CA TRP A 214 -4.75 6.34 40.38
C TRP A 214 -3.57 7.32 40.39
N ARG A 215 -2.73 7.28 39.34
CA ARG A 215 -1.86 8.40 38.95
C ARG A 215 -2.20 8.82 37.52
N THR A 216 -2.89 9.93 37.41
CA THR A 216 -3.29 10.59 36.16
C THR A 216 -2.07 11.15 35.43
N HIS A 217 -1.55 10.40 34.45
CA HIS A 217 -0.70 10.97 33.40
C HIS A 217 -1.59 11.54 32.28
N PHE A 218 -2.01 12.79 32.42
CA PHE A 218 -2.65 13.57 31.37
C PHE A 218 -1.59 14.02 30.33
N LYS A 219 -1.11 13.09 29.48
CA LYS A 219 -0.32 13.49 28.30
C LYS A 219 -1.27 13.90 27.18
N PHE A 220 -1.36 15.22 26.94
CA PHE A 220 -2.06 15.82 25.79
C PHE A 220 -1.49 15.26 24.46
N LYS A 221 -2.16 14.28 23.87
CA LYS A 221 -1.89 13.73 22.53
C LYS A 221 -2.49 14.59 21.40
N LEU A 222 -2.50 15.92 21.56
CA LEU A 222 -3.18 16.85 20.64
C LEU A 222 -2.29 17.33 19.47
N CYS A 223 -0.99 17.05 19.46
CA CYS A 223 -0.05 17.70 18.52
C CYS A 223 0.43 16.87 17.32
N SER A 224 0.02 15.60 17.14
CA SER A 224 0.53 14.77 16.03
C SER A 224 -0.39 14.70 14.81
N THR A 225 -1.70 14.88 14.99
CA THR A 225 -2.67 14.80 13.88
C THR A 225 -2.59 15.99 12.91
N PRO A 226 -2.43 17.26 13.32
CA PRO A 226 -2.35 18.38 12.38
C PRO A 226 -1.05 18.33 11.57
N TYR A 227 0.06 17.96 12.21
CA TYR A 227 1.35 17.83 11.55
C TYR A 227 1.38 16.66 10.55
N ARG A 228 0.77 15.51 10.86
CA ARG A 228 0.62 14.39 9.93
C ARG A 228 -0.25 14.75 8.71
N ILE A 229 -1.29 15.55 8.93
CA ILE A 229 -2.14 16.06 7.84
C ILE A 229 -1.32 17.03 6.98
N TYR A 230 -0.60 17.98 7.60
CA TYR A 230 0.27 18.94 6.91
C TYR A 230 1.40 18.27 6.13
N SER A 231 2.10 17.29 6.69
CA SER A 231 3.19 16.58 6.02
C SER A 231 2.69 15.76 4.83
N ARG A 232 1.51 15.12 4.96
CA ARG A 232 0.85 14.43 3.84
C ARG A 232 0.42 15.41 2.75
N LEU A 233 -0.17 16.55 3.13
CA LEU A 233 -0.54 17.63 2.21
C LEU A 233 0.69 18.15 1.44
N ARG A 234 1.79 18.42 2.16
CA ARG A 234 3.03 18.94 1.56
C ARG A 234 3.66 17.93 0.59
N ALA A 235 3.72 16.66 0.97
CA ALA A 235 4.21 15.60 0.09
C ALA A 235 3.36 15.49 -1.19
N GLN A 236 2.04 15.55 -1.05
CA GLN A 236 1.10 15.51 -2.18
C GLN A 236 1.19 16.75 -3.09
N ILE A 237 1.38 17.96 -2.53
CA ILE A 237 1.61 19.18 -3.31
C ILE A 237 2.89 19.09 -4.13
N ASN A 238 3.96 18.55 -3.55
CA ASN A 238 5.23 18.36 -4.25
C ASN A 238 5.10 17.35 -5.41
N LEU A 239 4.38 16.24 -5.18
CA LEU A 239 4.07 15.25 -6.22
C LEU A 239 3.26 15.87 -7.39
N TRP A 240 2.30 16.74 -7.08
CA TRP A 240 1.51 17.43 -8.10
C TRP A 240 2.33 18.39 -8.96
N ARG A 241 3.20 19.19 -8.32
CA ARG A 241 4.09 20.10 -9.07
C ARG A 241 4.97 19.33 -10.03
N ALA A 242 5.54 18.21 -9.56
CA ALA A 242 6.36 17.33 -10.39
C ALA A 242 5.54 16.70 -11.54
N LYS A 243 4.28 16.32 -11.31
CA LYS A 243 3.38 15.79 -12.35
C LYS A 243 3.05 16.83 -13.43
N LYS A 244 2.67 18.04 -13.04
CA LYS A 244 2.34 19.12 -13.97
C LYS A 244 3.55 19.49 -14.85
N GLN A 245 4.75 19.43 -14.26
CA GLN A 245 6.00 19.61 -14.99
C GLN A 245 6.33 18.44 -15.92
N ALA A 246 6.04 17.20 -15.52
CA ALA A 246 6.22 16.03 -16.38
C ALA A 246 5.23 16.03 -17.57
N GLU A 247 3.99 16.48 -17.37
CA GLU A 247 2.97 16.60 -18.43
C GLU A 247 3.24 17.75 -19.41
N SER A 248 3.97 18.80 -18.99
CA SER A 248 4.35 19.92 -19.86
C SER A 248 5.56 19.64 -20.77
N GLY A 249 6.02 18.38 -20.86
CA GLY A 249 7.13 17.99 -21.74
C GLY A 249 8.51 18.49 -21.29
N THR A 250 8.61 19.13 -20.12
CA THR A 250 9.90 19.44 -19.50
C THR A 250 10.48 18.17 -18.91
N ASP A 251 11.76 17.90 -19.17
CA ASP A 251 12.51 16.71 -18.74
C ASP A 251 12.71 16.70 -17.21
N VAL A 252 11.62 16.48 -16.49
CA VAL A 252 11.56 16.46 -15.04
C VAL A 252 11.42 15.02 -14.59
N LYS A 253 12.42 14.54 -13.84
CA LYS A 253 12.41 13.20 -13.23
C LYS A 253 11.10 12.97 -12.49
N VAL A 254 10.28 12.06 -13.00
CA VAL A 254 9.05 11.62 -12.34
C VAL A 254 9.41 11.10 -10.95
N PRO A 255 8.73 11.55 -9.87
CA PRO A 255 8.99 11.05 -8.53
C PRO A 255 8.88 9.53 -8.48
N LYS A 256 9.88 8.84 -7.92
CA LYS A 256 9.93 7.36 -7.84
C LYS A 256 8.62 6.74 -7.34
N GLN A 257 7.99 7.39 -6.37
CA GLN A 257 6.70 7.00 -5.81
C GLN A 257 5.57 7.00 -6.86
N LEU A 258 5.51 8.02 -7.71
CA LEU A 258 4.47 8.15 -8.74
C LEU A 258 4.63 7.07 -9.81
N LYS A 259 5.87 6.71 -10.15
CA LYS A 259 6.16 5.59 -11.07
C LYS A 259 5.62 4.28 -10.49
N LYS A 260 5.94 3.96 -9.23
CA LYS A 260 5.47 2.73 -8.56
C LYS A 260 3.94 2.65 -8.45
N LEU A 261 3.27 3.77 -8.15
CA LEU A 261 1.81 3.80 -8.10
C LEU A 261 1.16 3.58 -9.47
N ARG A 262 1.74 4.12 -10.55
CA ARG A 262 1.26 3.85 -11.92
C ARG A 262 1.46 2.39 -12.31
N GLN A 263 2.63 1.82 -11.99
CA GLN A 263 2.89 0.40 -12.22
C GLN A 263 1.88 -0.46 -11.48
N ALA A 264 1.62 -0.17 -10.20
CA ALA A 264 0.58 -0.87 -9.44
C ALA A 264 -0.82 -0.73 -10.08
N GLU A 265 -1.20 0.48 -10.52
CA GLU A 265 -2.46 0.74 -11.23
C GLU A 265 -2.58 -0.14 -12.50
N GLN A 266 -1.52 -0.20 -13.31
CA GLN A 266 -1.46 -1.04 -14.51
C GLN A 266 -1.58 -2.53 -14.16
N THR A 267 -0.77 -3.03 -13.23
CA THR A 267 -0.81 -4.44 -12.80
C THR A 267 -2.20 -4.83 -12.28
N TYR A 268 -2.82 -4.01 -11.42
CA TYR A 268 -4.18 -4.30 -10.95
C TYR A 268 -5.22 -4.26 -12.07
N SER A 269 -5.06 -3.38 -13.06
CA SER A 269 -5.96 -3.33 -14.20
C SER A 269 -5.89 -4.61 -15.02
N VAL A 270 -4.67 -5.09 -15.29
CA VAL A 270 -4.41 -6.36 -15.98
C VAL A 270 -5.03 -7.52 -15.20
N LEU A 271 -4.71 -7.67 -13.90
CA LEU A 271 -5.27 -8.74 -13.06
C LEU A 271 -6.80 -8.70 -13.04
N LYS A 272 -7.39 -7.52 -12.86
CA LYS A 272 -8.85 -7.33 -12.91
C LYS A 272 -9.43 -7.81 -14.24
N THR A 273 -8.81 -7.48 -15.38
CA THR A 273 -9.29 -7.95 -16.69
C THR A 273 -9.16 -9.46 -16.85
N THR A 274 -8.05 -10.04 -16.38
CA THR A 274 -7.78 -11.48 -16.42
C THR A 274 -8.78 -12.29 -15.59
N TYR A 275 -9.05 -11.88 -14.35
CA TYR A 275 -10.06 -12.55 -13.53
C TYR A 275 -11.48 -12.37 -14.09
N ARG A 276 -11.76 -11.27 -14.80
CA ARG A 276 -13.06 -11.07 -15.47
C ARG A 276 -13.24 -11.97 -16.68
N SER A 277 -12.20 -12.12 -17.52
CA SER A 277 -12.27 -13.01 -18.70
C SER A 277 -12.46 -14.46 -18.29
N ASN A 278 -11.89 -14.87 -17.16
CA ASN A 278 -11.99 -16.23 -16.60
C ASN A 278 -13.23 -16.44 -15.72
N SER A 279 -14.25 -15.57 -15.79
CA SER A 279 -15.50 -15.69 -15.01
C SER A 279 -15.37 -15.65 -13.47
N LEU A 280 -14.21 -15.28 -12.93
CA LEU A 280 -13.92 -15.19 -11.50
C LEU A 280 -14.28 -13.81 -10.91
N ARG A 281 -15.59 -13.53 -10.84
CA ARG A 281 -16.13 -12.20 -10.50
C ARG A 281 -15.74 -11.68 -9.12
N GLN A 282 -15.64 -12.55 -8.11
CA GLN A 282 -15.34 -12.13 -6.73
C GLN A 282 -13.90 -11.63 -6.62
N ALA A 283 -12.92 -12.40 -7.11
CA ALA A 283 -11.52 -12.00 -7.15
C ALA A 283 -11.33 -10.71 -7.99
N ALA A 284 -11.98 -10.62 -9.16
CA ALA A 284 -11.94 -9.41 -9.98
C ALA A 284 -12.44 -8.15 -9.24
N ARG A 285 -13.41 -8.30 -8.31
CA ARG A 285 -13.91 -7.18 -7.51
C ARG A 285 -12.86 -6.66 -6.54
N GLU A 286 -12.08 -7.55 -5.93
CA GLU A 286 -11.01 -7.15 -5.02
C GLU A 286 -9.92 -6.36 -5.73
N TYR A 287 -9.49 -6.81 -6.92
CA TYR A 287 -8.52 -6.07 -7.73
C TYR A 287 -9.07 -4.74 -8.25
N ASN A 288 -10.36 -4.66 -8.57
CA ASN A 288 -11.00 -3.38 -8.90
C ASN A 288 -10.98 -2.40 -7.71
N VAL A 289 -11.17 -2.88 -6.47
CA VAL A 289 -11.03 -2.03 -5.28
C VAL A 289 -9.60 -1.52 -5.15
N ARG A 290 -8.60 -2.41 -5.29
CA ARG A 290 -7.18 -2.05 -5.21
C ARG A 290 -6.74 -1.10 -6.32
N GLU A 291 -7.16 -1.32 -7.56
CA GLU A 291 -6.97 -0.40 -8.68
C GLU A 291 -7.53 0.99 -8.34
N LYS A 292 -8.76 1.06 -7.82
CA LYS A 292 -9.37 2.33 -7.42
C LYS A 292 -8.66 2.98 -6.23
N GLU A 293 -8.06 2.21 -5.34
CA GLU A 293 -7.23 2.73 -4.25
C GLU A 293 -5.90 3.29 -4.76
N ALA A 294 -5.22 2.59 -5.67
CA ALA A 294 -4.03 3.08 -6.37
C ALA A 294 -4.35 4.35 -7.17
N GLU A 295 -5.44 4.37 -7.93
CA GLU A 295 -5.95 5.55 -8.64
C GLU A 295 -6.24 6.71 -7.68
N ARG A 296 -6.79 6.46 -6.48
CA ARG A 296 -7.03 7.49 -5.46
C ARG A 296 -5.74 8.03 -4.86
N LYS A 297 -4.74 7.17 -4.65
CA LYS A 297 -3.39 7.57 -4.19
C LYS A 297 -2.66 8.38 -5.28
N HIS A 298 -2.94 8.07 -6.55
CA HIS A 298 -2.41 8.76 -7.74
C HIS A 298 -3.14 10.08 -8.07
N ARG A 299 -4.48 10.16 -7.92
CA ARG A 299 -5.26 11.37 -8.16
C ARG A 299 -4.97 12.43 -7.11
N PHE A 300 -4.79 13.65 -7.61
CA PHE A 300 -4.59 14.86 -6.81
C PHE A 300 -5.65 15.01 -5.70
N PRO A 301 -5.27 15.47 -4.49
CA PRO A 301 -6.21 15.75 -3.42
C PRO A 301 -6.89 17.09 -3.73
N GLY A 302 -7.80 17.11 -4.69
CA GLY A 302 -8.68 18.27 -4.92
C GLY A 302 -9.73 18.39 -3.82
N LEU A 303 -10.81 19.11 -4.12
CA LEU A 303 -11.99 19.25 -3.26
C LEU A 303 -12.51 17.91 -2.72
N ALA A 304 -12.36 16.81 -3.48
CA ALA A 304 -12.81 15.48 -3.09
C ALA A 304 -12.00 14.88 -1.92
N TRP A 305 -10.69 15.10 -1.85
CA TRP A 305 -9.89 14.65 -0.71
C TRP A 305 -10.16 15.52 0.52
N VAL A 306 -10.31 16.83 0.36
CA VAL A 306 -10.74 17.72 1.45
C VAL A 306 -12.09 17.25 1.97
N ARG A 307 -13.08 17.05 1.09
CA ARG A 307 -14.41 16.55 1.44
C ARG A 307 -14.37 15.18 2.11
N ASN A 308 -13.61 14.22 1.59
CA ASN A 308 -13.58 12.86 2.15
C ASN A 308 -12.79 12.80 3.45
N SER A 309 -11.73 13.61 3.58
CA SER A 309 -10.94 13.75 4.82
C SER A 309 -11.75 14.47 5.89
N THR A 310 -12.49 15.53 5.54
CA THR A 310 -13.40 16.20 6.47
C THR A 310 -14.56 15.28 6.87
N LEU A 311 -15.13 14.50 5.94
CA LEU A 311 -16.14 13.48 6.26
C LEU A 311 -15.60 12.40 7.20
N LYS A 312 -14.41 11.84 6.93
CA LYS A 312 -13.77 10.87 7.85
C LYS A 312 -13.46 11.49 9.20
N TRP A 313 -13.00 12.74 9.23
CA TRP A 313 -12.73 13.48 10.47
C TRP A 313 -14.01 13.75 11.26
N LEU A 314 -15.10 14.15 10.59
CA LEU A 314 -16.44 14.32 11.16
C LEU A 314 -17.00 13.01 11.70
N MET A 315 -16.85 11.91 10.95
CA MET A 315 -17.27 10.57 11.37
C MET A 315 -16.51 10.12 12.61
N TRP A 316 -15.19 10.25 12.62
CA TRP A 316 -14.33 9.80 13.74
C TRP A 316 -14.61 10.56 15.03
N TYR A 317 -14.82 11.89 14.97
CA TYR A 317 -15.21 12.68 16.14
C TYR A 317 -16.69 12.55 16.52
N GLY A 318 -17.54 12.16 15.56
CA GLY A 318 -18.96 11.87 15.74
C GLY A 318 -19.28 10.47 16.30
N GLU A 319 -18.28 9.68 16.72
CA GLU A 319 -18.52 8.33 17.25
C GLU A 319 -19.02 8.31 18.70
N SER A 320 -18.81 9.40 19.46
CA SER A 320 -19.20 9.47 20.87
C SER A 320 -19.60 10.88 21.31
N PRO A 321 -20.71 11.03 22.07
CA PRO A 321 -21.08 12.31 22.67
C PRO A 321 -19.95 12.95 23.49
N LYS A 322 -19.12 12.14 24.15
CA LYS A 322 -17.95 12.61 24.91
C LYS A 322 -16.90 13.29 24.02
N HIS A 323 -16.74 12.84 22.78
CA HIS A 323 -15.78 13.43 21.83
C HIS A 323 -16.31 14.72 21.23
N VAL A 324 -17.60 14.77 20.88
CA VAL A 324 -18.25 15.99 20.38
C VAL A 324 -18.21 17.10 21.43
N LEU A 325 -18.51 16.78 22.70
CA LEU A 325 -18.41 17.74 23.81
C LEU A 325 -16.98 18.25 24.03
N LYS A 326 -15.96 17.38 23.92
CA LYS A 326 -14.55 17.78 24.01
C LYS A 326 -14.16 18.74 22.89
N VAL A 327 -14.57 18.46 21.66
CA VAL A 327 -14.32 19.36 20.51
C VAL A 327 -15.03 20.69 20.71
N GLY A 328 -16.26 20.68 21.22
CA GLY A 328 -17.00 21.89 21.56
C GLY A 328 -16.32 22.75 22.62
N PHE A 329 -15.76 22.12 23.65
CA PHE A 329 -14.99 22.81 24.69
C PHE A 329 -13.72 23.47 24.13
N VAL A 330 -13.00 22.79 23.24
CA VAL A 330 -11.81 23.36 22.58
C VAL A 330 -12.20 24.51 21.63
N ALA A 331 -13.26 24.33 20.85
CA ALA A 331 -13.78 25.37 19.96
C ALA A 331 -14.26 26.60 20.75
N TRP A 332 -14.87 26.39 21.92
CA TRP A 332 -15.25 27.46 22.84
C TRP A 332 -14.05 28.26 23.34
N ILE A 333 -13.00 27.59 23.84
CA ILE A 333 -11.78 28.28 24.30
C ILE A 333 -11.12 29.05 23.16
N LEU A 334 -11.04 28.46 21.97
CA LEU A 334 -10.39 29.09 20.82
C LEU A 334 -11.21 30.29 20.30
N SER A 335 -12.54 30.17 20.30
CA SER A 335 -13.49 31.27 20.06
C SER A 335 -13.31 32.41 21.07
N ALA A 336 -13.21 32.08 22.36
CA ALA A 336 -12.95 33.06 23.41
C ALA A 336 -11.60 33.74 23.22
N MET A 337 -10.54 33.00 22.86
CA MET A 337 -9.23 33.59 22.56
C MET A 337 -9.25 34.50 21.32
N ILE A 338 -10.01 34.14 20.29
CA ILE A 338 -10.20 35.00 19.10
C ILE A 338 -10.91 36.29 19.49
N LEU A 339 -12.02 36.20 20.22
CA LEU A 339 -12.75 37.39 20.70
C LEU A 339 -11.92 38.21 21.69
N PHE A 340 -11.06 37.56 22.47
CA PHE A 340 -10.14 38.20 23.41
C PHE A 340 -9.00 38.93 22.69
N GLY A 341 -8.38 38.29 21.68
CA GLY A 341 -7.36 38.90 20.83
C GLY A 341 -7.91 40.01 19.94
N LEU A 342 -9.23 39.99 19.68
CA LEU A 342 -9.95 40.96 18.87
C LEU A 342 -10.90 41.85 19.70
N GLY A 343 -10.76 42.01 21.03
CA GLY A 343 -11.73 42.84 21.77
C GLY A 343 -11.40 43.20 23.23
N PHE A 344 -11.56 44.48 23.60
CA PHE A 344 -11.65 44.98 24.99
C PHE A 344 -12.64 46.16 25.14
N GLN A 345 -13.16 46.36 26.36
CA GLN A 345 -14.16 47.37 26.75
C GLN A 345 -13.55 48.62 27.42
N THR A 346 -14.12 49.81 27.14
CA THR A 346 -14.05 51.03 27.96
C THR A 346 -15.36 51.21 28.77
N PRO A 347 -15.39 52.07 29.82
CA PRO A 347 -16.43 52.06 30.87
C PRO A 347 -17.86 52.46 30.45
N SER A 348 -18.09 52.81 29.19
CA SER A 348 -19.39 53.23 28.67
C SER A 348 -19.78 52.33 27.51
N GLU A 349 -20.69 51.36 27.75
CA GLU A 349 -21.56 50.54 26.86
C GLU A 349 -21.22 50.31 25.36
N HIS A 350 -20.00 50.58 24.91
CA HIS A 350 -19.56 50.52 23.53
C HIS A 350 -18.13 49.96 23.47
N ILE A 351 -17.96 48.90 22.70
CA ILE A 351 -16.66 48.28 22.41
C ILE A 351 -16.01 49.09 21.27
N LYS A 352 -14.86 49.72 21.52
CA LYS A 352 -14.01 50.36 20.50
C LYS A 352 -12.55 49.87 20.64
N PHE A 353 -11.87 49.69 19.51
CA PHE A 353 -10.58 49.02 19.38
C PHE A 353 -9.34 49.88 19.66
N SER A 354 -8.29 49.22 20.16
CA SER A 354 -6.87 49.56 19.94
C SER A 354 -6.04 48.26 19.92
N VAL A 355 -5.12 48.12 18.96
CA VAL A 355 -4.22 46.95 18.77
C VAL A 355 -3.10 46.89 19.83
N CYS A 356 -2.99 47.91 20.69
CA CYS A 356 -2.02 47.98 21.78
C CYS A 356 -2.71 48.22 23.15
N GLY A 357 -3.49 47.25 23.63
CA GLY A 357 -4.18 47.34 24.93
C GLY A 357 -3.55 46.47 26.03
N THR A 358 -3.40 47.01 27.25
CA THR A 358 -2.94 46.28 28.44
C THR A 358 -4.01 45.32 28.98
N PHE A 359 -3.61 44.07 29.27
CA PHE A 359 -4.45 43.01 29.83
C PHE A 359 -5.15 43.43 31.14
N ARG A 360 -6.49 43.37 31.17
CA ARG A 360 -7.29 43.51 32.40
C ARG A 360 -7.93 42.18 32.78
N PRO A 361 -7.53 41.53 33.89
CA PRO A 361 -8.04 40.22 34.30
C PRO A 361 -9.58 40.16 34.46
N GLY A 362 -10.21 41.27 34.87
CA GLY A 362 -11.65 41.35 35.13
C GLY A 362 -12.55 41.20 33.91
N VAL A 363 -12.00 41.24 32.69
CA VAL A 363 -12.77 41.17 31.42
C VAL A 363 -12.79 39.76 30.82
N ALA A 364 -11.94 38.85 31.32
CA ALA A 364 -11.85 37.49 30.78
C ALA A 364 -13.13 36.68 30.98
N LEU A 365 -13.75 36.80 32.16
CA LEU A 365 -14.95 36.03 32.51
C LEU A 365 -16.18 36.44 31.66
N PRO A 366 -16.50 37.74 31.46
CA PRO A 366 -17.55 38.17 30.53
C PRO A 366 -17.35 37.71 29.08
N VAL A 367 -16.11 37.68 28.59
CA VAL A 367 -15.80 37.25 27.20
C VAL A 367 -15.98 35.74 27.05
N LEU A 368 -15.58 34.95 28.04
CA LEU A 368 -15.85 33.52 28.09
C LEU A 368 -17.35 33.22 28.13
N GLU A 369 -18.13 33.97 28.90
CA GLU A 369 -19.58 33.83 28.94
C GLU A 369 -20.25 34.21 27.61
N LEU A 370 -19.84 35.33 27.00
CA LEU A 370 -20.35 35.79 25.71
C LEU A 370 -20.04 34.79 24.58
N SER A 371 -18.81 34.27 24.53
CA SER A 371 -18.40 33.25 23.56
C SER A 371 -19.15 31.93 23.75
N LEU A 372 -19.44 31.53 25.00
CA LEU A 372 -20.20 30.31 25.28
C LEU A 372 -21.65 30.45 24.82
N ARG A 373 -22.28 31.60 25.15
CA ARG A 373 -23.64 31.92 24.72
C ARG A 373 -23.75 31.99 23.21
N ARG A 374 -22.81 32.65 22.52
CA ARG A 374 -22.82 32.65 21.05
C ARG A 374 -22.62 31.28 20.42
N LEU A 375 -21.80 30.41 21.03
CA LEU A 375 -21.55 29.06 20.54
C LEU A 375 -22.77 28.14 20.73
N LEU A 376 -23.49 28.25 21.85
CA LEU A 376 -24.56 27.31 22.20
C LEU A 376 -25.98 27.85 21.97
N THR A 377 -26.23 29.13 22.23
CA THR A 377 -27.57 29.73 22.17
C THR A 377 -27.71 30.76 21.05
N PHE A 378 -26.64 30.99 20.28
CA PHE A 378 -26.62 31.90 19.13
C PHE A 378 -27.00 33.35 19.45
N SER A 379 -27.04 33.71 20.74
CA SER A 379 -27.43 35.04 21.21
C SER A 379 -26.20 35.88 21.53
N SER A 380 -26.24 37.16 21.14
CA SER A 380 -25.25 38.17 21.51
C SER A 380 -25.47 38.75 22.91
N GLY A 381 -26.62 38.47 23.56
CA GLY A 381 -27.02 39.16 24.78
C GLY A 381 -27.13 40.68 24.60
N SER A 382 -26.92 41.44 25.68
CA SER A 382 -26.93 42.91 25.70
C SER A 382 -25.66 43.57 25.13
N VAL A 383 -24.72 42.78 24.59
CA VAL A 383 -23.42 43.28 24.13
C VAL A 383 -23.43 43.44 22.61
N THR A 384 -23.24 44.68 22.14
CA THR A 384 -23.11 44.99 20.72
C THR A 384 -21.66 44.80 20.27
N LEU A 385 -21.43 43.89 19.32
CA LEU A 385 -20.14 43.68 18.67
C LEU A 385 -20.02 44.66 17.49
N THR A 386 -18.82 45.19 17.24
CA THR A 386 -18.56 46.10 16.11
C THR A 386 -17.28 45.71 15.37
N GLY A 387 -17.24 45.95 14.05
CA GLY A 387 -16.06 45.73 13.21
C GLY A 387 -15.65 44.25 13.11
N ALA A 388 -14.36 43.96 13.26
CA ALA A 388 -13.82 42.59 13.11
C ALA A 388 -14.33 41.59 14.16
N SER A 389 -14.84 42.07 15.30
CA SER A 389 -15.46 41.22 16.31
C SER A 389 -16.83 40.70 15.88
N GLU A 390 -17.54 41.42 15.00
CA GLU A 390 -18.83 41.01 14.44
C GLU A 390 -18.67 39.84 13.48
N SER A 391 -17.68 39.90 12.59
CA SER A 391 -17.35 38.80 11.67
C SER A 391 -16.84 37.57 12.42
N ALA A 392 -16.01 37.75 13.45
CA ALA A 392 -15.63 36.67 14.36
C ALA A 392 -16.86 36.07 15.07
N GLY A 393 -17.77 36.92 15.53
CA GLY A 393 -19.03 36.50 16.13
C GLY A 393 -19.89 35.65 15.21
N VAL A 394 -20.00 35.99 13.91
CA VAL A 394 -20.73 35.20 12.91
C VAL A 394 -20.08 33.83 12.70
N LEU A 395 -18.73 33.79 12.61
CA LEU A 395 -17.99 32.53 12.48
C LEU A 395 -18.25 31.60 13.68
N ILE A 396 -18.22 32.14 14.90
CA ILE A 396 -18.47 31.38 16.13
C ILE A 396 -19.89 30.80 16.17
N THR A 397 -20.89 31.59 15.79
CA THR A 397 -22.29 31.15 15.65
C THR A 397 -22.40 30.01 14.63
N GLY A 398 -21.69 30.09 13.50
CA GLY A 398 -21.63 29.02 12.51
C GLY A 398 -21.05 27.70 13.06
N PHE A 399 -19.98 27.78 13.85
CA PHE A 399 -19.40 26.61 14.52
C PHE A 399 -20.36 25.95 15.51
N GLY A 400 -21.15 26.76 16.23
CA GLY A 400 -22.19 26.27 17.14
C GLY A 400 -23.23 25.39 16.45
N LYS A 401 -23.73 25.82 15.29
CA LYS A 401 -24.71 25.06 14.50
C LYS A 401 -24.16 23.73 14.00
N LEU A 402 -22.89 23.71 13.61
CA LEU A 402 -22.20 22.50 13.17
C LEU A 402 -22.07 21.49 14.32
N LEU A 403 -21.79 21.98 15.53
CA LEU A 403 -21.70 21.15 16.73
C LEU A 403 -23.05 20.58 17.18
N GLU A 404 -24.11 21.40 17.11
CA GLU A 404 -25.49 20.97 17.34
C GLU A 404 -25.90 19.84 16.38
N ALA A 405 -25.65 20.03 15.07
CA ALA A 405 -25.93 19.02 14.05
C ALA A 405 -25.15 17.71 14.28
N LEU A 406 -23.88 17.81 14.69
CA LEU A 406 -23.06 16.64 15.06
C LEU A 406 -23.66 15.90 16.25
N LEU A 407 -24.03 16.59 17.34
CA LEU A 407 -24.65 15.96 18.50
C LEU A 407 -25.94 15.21 18.13
N ILE A 408 -26.84 15.86 17.37
CA ILE A 408 -28.09 15.25 16.88
C ILE A 408 -27.78 14.00 16.05
N PHE A 409 -26.83 14.08 15.13
CA PHE A 409 -26.41 12.93 14.32
C PHE A 409 -25.85 11.78 15.16
N THR A 410 -25.00 12.08 16.16
CA THR A 410 -24.40 11.05 17.03
C THR A 410 -25.44 10.36 17.93
N LEU A 411 -26.37 11.12 18.49
CA LEU A 411 -27.43 10.62 19.37
C LEU A 411 -28.49 9.86 18.58
N GLY A 412 -28.91 10.40 17.43
CA GLY A 412 -29.87 9.75 16.54
C GLY A 412 -29.39 8.39 16.03
N ARG A 413 -28.11 8.28 15.65
CA ARG A 413 -27.54 6.99 15.20
C ARG A 413 -27.54 5.91 16.29
N ARG A 414 -27.44 6.29 17.56
CA ARG A 414 -27.50 5.37 18.71
C ARG A 414 -28.93 5.06 19.19
N ALA A 415 -29.92 5.82 18.75
CA ALA A 415 -31.32 5.52 19.05
C ALA A 415 -31.92 4.52 18.04
N VAL A 416 -31.30 4.40 16.86
CA VAL A 416 -31.72 3.50 15.77
C VAL A 416 -30.95 2.18 15.77
N ALA A 417 -29.81 2.11 16.46
CA ALA A 417 -29.05 0.88 16.73
C ALA A 417 -29.37 0.40 18.14
#